data_AF-A0A660YPS5-F1
#
_entry.id   AF-A0A660YPS5-F1
#
_cell.length_a   1.000
_cell.length_b   1.000
_cell.length_c   1.000
_cell.angle_alpha   90.00
_cell.angle_beta   90.00
_cell.angle_gamma   90.00
#
_symmetry.space_group_name_H-M   'P 1'
#
loop_
_entity.id
_entity.type
_entity.pdbx_description
1 polymer ?
#
loop_
_entity_poly.entity_id
_entity_poly.type
_entity_poly.pdbx_seq_one_letter_code
_entity_poly.pdbx_strand_id
1 'polypeptide(L)'
;MVKPAFGSKGKGVPKRIFVNPNFTKERTICTPTTQFSAIAELRNDVTPILGHLIWFCMGRPDCGVYVPLYVETIDFGQEFQNFPGITDPVKALQYHFNEPEGAYQYNSSKYFWICNDLENLTDMFYENCIDTVASAWSTFEQNVTNLQDDVEDTVERLMKRDVNNAKLYLNQHSNFMINEAKSRTLMLIKKIKSDYYR
;
A
#
# COMPACT_ATOMS: atom_id res chain seq x y z
N MET A 1 11.15 -1.33 28.19
CA MET A 1 10.48 -2.62 27.89
C MET A 1 9.10 -2.59 28.54
N VAL A 2 8.08 -2.16 27.80
CA VAL A 2 6.72 -2.01 28.34
C VAL A 2 6.01 -3.35 28.25
N LYS A 3 5.61 -3.92 29.39
CA LYS A 3 4.83 -5.16 29.44
C LYS A 3 3.43 -4.90 28.87
N PRO A 4 2.82 -5.82 28.09
CA PRO A 4 1.42 -5.73 27.79
C PRO A 4 0.61 -6.00 29.06
N ALA A 5 -0.28 -5.07 29.40
CA ALA A 5 -1.21 -5.21 30.50
C ALA A 5 -2.26 -6.28 30.15
N PHE A 6 -2.10 -7.47 30.72
CA PHE A 6 -3.14 -8.48 30.73
C PHE A 6 -4.16 -8.17 31.83
N GLY A 7 -5.40 -7.92 31.41
CA GLY A 7 -6.59 -8.07 32.24
C GLY A 7 -7.03 -6.83 33.03
N SER A 8 -8.08 -6.17 32.55
CA SER A 8 -9.08 -5.59 33.45
C SER A 8 -10.48 -5.92 32.93
N LYS A 9 -11.30 -6.51 33.81
CA LYS A 9 -12.72 -6.79 33.58
C LYS A 9 -13.49 -5.48 33.63
N GLY A 10 -13.43 -4.69 32.56
CA GLY A 10 -14.33 -3.54 32.33
C GLY A 10 -15.54 -3.99 31.53
N LYS A 11 -16.75 -3.70 32.00
CA LYS A 11 -17.97 -3.84 31.20
C LYS A 11 -17.87 -2.89 30.00
N GLY A 12 -17.74 -3.45 28.79
CA GLY A 12 -17.81 -2.67 27.54
C GLY A 12 -16.68 -2.89 26.54
N VAL A 13 -15.61 -3.63 26.86
CA VAL A 13 -14.60 -3.98 25.83
C VAL A 13 -15.09 -5.23 25.08
N PRO A 14 -15.28 -5.18 23.74
CA PRO A 14 -15.60 -6.37 22.97
C PRO A 14 -14.53 -7.43 23.26
N LYS A 15 -14.94 -8.67 23.54
CA LYS A 15 -13.99 -9.78 23.59
C LYS A 15 -13.19 -9.71 22.29
N ARG A 16 -11.87 -9.52 22.35
CA ARG A 16 -10.97 -9.79 21.21
C ARG A 16 -11.03 -11.29 20.98
N ILE A 17 -12.03 -11.72 20.22
CA ILE A 17 -12.22 -13.11 19.83
C ILE A 17 -11.18 -13.41 18.75
N PHE A 18 -10.66 -14.64 18.79
CA PHE A 18 -9.63 -15.26 17.96
C PHE A 18 -9.84 -15.22 16.42
N VAL A 19 -10.66 -14.31 15.89
CA VAL A 19 -11.01 -14.25 14.47
C VAL A 19 -9.94 -13.53 13.64
N ASN A 20 -9.30 -12.50 14.19
CA ASN A 20 -8.26 -11.78 13.45
C ASN A 20 -6.94 -12.57 13.48
N PRO A 21 -6.45 -13.08 12.32
CA PRO A 21 -5.28 -13.93 12.22
C PRO A 21 -3.99 -13.19 12.61
N ASN A 22 -4.01 -11.86 12.66
CA ASN A 22 -2.86 -11.04 13.06
C ASN A 22 -2.63 -11.01 14.58
N PHE A 23 -3.57 -11.50 15.38
CA PHE A 23 -3.50 -11.53 16.85
C PHE A 23 -3.62 -12.93 17.41
N THR A 24 -2.83 -13.87 16.88
CA THR A 24 -2.75 -15.24 17.39
C THR A 24 -1.49 -15.46 18.24
N LYS A 25 -1.32 -16.67 18.81
CA LYS A 25 -0.12 -17.04 19.57
C LYS A 25 1.09 -17.32 18.68
N GLU A 26 0.83 -17.70 17.43
CA GLU A 26 1.87 -18.01 16.46
C GLU A 26 2.11 -16.79 15.57
N ARG A 27 3.37 -16.55 15.21
CA ARG A 27 3.70 -15.46 14.30
C ARG A 27 3.32 -15.85 12.87
N THR A 28 2.33 -15.17 12.32
CA THR A 28 1.95 -15.26 10.90
C THR A 28 2.95 -14.52 10.00
N ILE A 29 2.87 -14.74 8.68
CA ILE A 29 3.70 -14.02 7.70
C ILE A 29 3.27 -12.54 7.64
N CYS A 30 1.98 -12.30 7.45
CA CYS A 30 1.38 -10.98 7.61
C CYS A 30 1.19 -10.69 9.11
N THR A 31 1.67 -9.55 9.59
CA THR A 31 1.64 -9.20 11.02
C THR A 31 1.21 -7.75 11.23
N PRO A 32 0.74 -7.37 12.43
CA PRO A 32 0.45 -5.96 12.76
C PRO A 32 1.63 -5.01 12.58
N THR A 33 2.85 -5.54 12.51
CA THR A 33 4.09 -4.76 12.35
C THR A 33 4.58 -4.66 10.91
N THR A 34 3.87 -5.26 9.94
CA THR A 34 4.26 -5.17 8.52
C THR A 34 4.04 -3.75 8.02
N GLN A 35 5.12 -3.07 7.64
CA GLN A 35 5.07 -1.68 7.15
C GLN A 35 4.79 -1.59 5.65
N PHE A 36 5.22 -2.59 4.89
CA PHE A 36 4.94 -2.77 3.47
C PHE A 36 5.20 -4.22 3.07
N SER A 37 4.70 -4.61 1.90
CA SER A 37 5.06 -5.83 1.20
C SER A 37 5.34 -5.51 -0.26
N ALA A 38 6.24 -6.27 -0.89
CA ALA A 38 6.56 -6.07 -2.30
C ALA A 38 6.85 -7.40 -2.98
N ILE A 39 6.49 -7.48 -4.26
CA ILE A 39 6.90 -8.55 -5.18
C ILE A 39 7.73 -7.88 -6.27
N ALA A 40 8.99 -8.29 -6.41
CA ALA A 40 9.87 -7.81 -7.47
C ALA A 40 9.82 -8.79 -8.64
N GLU A 41 9.40 -8.30 -9.79
CA GLU A 41 9.30 -9.06 -11.04
C GLU A 41 10.37 -8.54 -12.00
N LEU A 42 11.32 -9.41 -12.32
CA LEU A 42 12.47 -9.11 -13.17
C LEU A 42 12.35 -9.91 -14.47
N ARG A 43 11.98 -9.24 -15.55
CA ARG A 43 11.68 -9.82 -16.86
C ARG A 43 12.79 -9.48 -17.85
N ASN A 44 13.17 -10.45 -18.67
CA ASN A 44 14.23 -10.32 -19.67
C ASN A 44 13.72 -10.47 -21.12
N ASP A 45 12.43 -10.77 -21.28
CA ASP A 45 11.73 -11.00 -22.54
C ASP A 45 10.97 -9.77 -23.05
N VAL A 46 10.98 -8.67 -22.29
CA VAL A 46 10.37 -7.37 -22.63
C VAL A 46 11.42 -6.28 -22.81
N THR A 47 11.02 -5.12 -23.35
CA THR A 47 11.92 -3.94 -23.43
C THR A 47 12.44 -3.55 -22.05
N PRO A 48 13.72 -3.12 -21.90
CA PRO A 48 14.31 -2.84 -20.59
C PRO A 48 13.52 -1.92 -19.66
N ILE A 49 12.76 -0.95 -20.18
CA ILE A 49 11.96 -0.03 -19.36
C ILE A 49 10.75 -0.72 -18.68
N LEU A 50 10.34 -1.88 -19.20
CA LEU A 50 9.28 -2.75 -18.69
C LEU A 50 9.84 -3.90 -17.84
N GLY A 51 11.13 -4.19 -17.96
CA GLY A 51 11.76 -5.37 -17.36
C GLY A 51 11.76 -5.38 -15.83
N HIS A 52 11.63 -4.21 -15.18
CA HIS A 52 11.64 -4.09 -13.73
C HIS A 52 10.29 -3.55 -13.22
N LEU A 53 9.49 -4.46 -12.67
CA LEU A 53 8.19 -4.16 -12.09
C LEU A 53 8.21 -4.49 -10.60
N ILE A 54 7.77 -3.56 -9.76
CA ILE A 54 7.51 -3.84 -8.34
C ILE A 54 6.02 -3.76 -8.10
N TRP A 55 5.43 -4.87 -7.67
CA TRP A 55 4.10 -4.86 -7.07
C TRP A 55 4.24 -4.47 -5.62
N PHE A 56 3.81 -3.26 -5.28
CA PHE A 56 4.00 -2.67 -3.97
C PHE A 56 2.69 -2.57 -3.21
N CYS A 57 2.67 -3.07 -1.98
CA CYS A 57 1.58 -2.91 -1.02
C CYS A 57 2.09 -2.10 0.17
N MET A 58 1.54 -0.90 0.37
CA MET A 58 1.81 -0.11 1.57
C MET A 58 1.05 -0.71 2.74
N GLY A 59 1.74 -1.00 3.84
CA GLY A 59 1.16 -1.66 5.00
C GLY A 59 0.99 -3.17 4.83
N ARG A 60 -0.04 -3.72 5.46
CA ARG A 60 -0.30 -5.16 5.54
C ARG A 60 -1.04 -5.69 4.31
N PRO A 61 -0.55 -6.77 3.66
CA PRO A 61 -1.18 -7.31 2.45
C PRO A 61 -2.54 -8.00 2.69
N ASP A 62 -2.92 -8.33 3.92
CA ASP A 62 -4.23 -8.95 4.19
C ASP A 62 -5.40 -7.94 4.13
N CYS A 63 -5.11 -6.65 4.28
CA CYS A 63 -6.10 -5.56 4.16
C CYS A 63 -5.63 -4.40 3.26
N GLY A 64 -4.48 -4.56 2.62
CA GLY A 64 -3.90 -3.65 1.64
C GLY A 64 -4.02 -4.18 0.21
N VAL A 65 -3.36 -3.52 -0.73
CA VAL A 65 -3.46 -3.83 -2.16
C VAL A 65 -2.10 -3.72 -2.83
N TYR A 66 -1.80 -4.65 -3.74
CA TYR A 66 -0.60 -4.58 -4.58
C TYR A 66 -0.85 -3.67 -5.78
N VAL A 67 0.02 -2.67 -5.93
CA VAL A 67 0.02 -1.74 -7.06
C VAL A 67 1.28 -1.97 -7.90
N PRO A 68 1.17 -2.16 -9.23
CA PRO A 68 2.34 -2.32 -10.09
C PRO A 68 3.02 -0.96 -10.33
N LEU A 69 4.33 -0.93 -10.12
CA LEU A 69 5.16 0.25 -10.26
C LEU A 69 6.34 -0.03 -11.19
N TYR A 70 6.38 0.68 -12.31
CA TYR A 70 7.48 0.58 -13.28
C TYR A 70 8.67 1.42 -12.82
N VAL A 71 9.65 0.73 -12.21
CA VAL A 71 10.74 1.34 -11.41
C VAL A 71 11.58 2.32 -12.22
N GLU A 72 11.80 2.03 -13.51
CA GLU A 72 12.62 2.85 -14.41
C GLU A 72 12.02 4.24 -14.72
N THR A 73 10.75 4.45 -14.37
CA THR A 73 10.00 5.65 -14.80
C THR A 73 9.27 6.35 -13.66
N ILE A 74 9.09 5.70 -12.52
CA ILE A 74 8.26 6.22 -11.44
C ILE A 74 8.87 7.47 -10.79
N ASP A 75 8.07 8.52 -10.72
CA ASP A 75 8.30 9.71 -9.92
C ASP A 75 7.06 9.97 -9.05
N PHE A 76 7.18 9.78 -7.74
CA PHE A 76 6.04 9.81 -6.82
C PHE A 76 5.64 11.22 -6.39
N GLY A 77 4.33 11.44 -6.29
CA GLY A 77 3.76 12.60 -5.60
C GLY A 77 4.18 12.72 -4.13
N GLN A 78 4.12 13.95 -3.59
CA GLN A 78 4.56 14.28 -2.23
C GLN A 78 3.78 13.52 -1.14
N GLU A 79 2.56 13.07 -1.41
CA GLU A 79 1.71 12.29 -0.51
C GLU A 79 2.27 10.88 -0.22
N PHE A 80 3.11 10.35 -1.11
CA PHE A 80 3.82 9.08 -0.93
C PHE A 80 5.18 9.26 -0.23
N GLN A 81 5.58 10.51 0.00
CA GLN A 81 6.80 10.86 0.73
C GLN A 81 6.39 11.27 2.15
N ASN A 82 6.61 10.41 3.15
CA ASN A 82 6.29 10.76 4.55
C ASN A 82 7.04 12.01 5.04
N PHE A 83 8.16 12.34 4.40
CA PHE A 83 8.89 13.57 4.63
C PHE A 83 9.00 14.40 3.36
N PRO A 84 8.62 15.69 3.40
CA PRO A 84 8.82 16.58 2.27
C PRO A 84 10.31 16.82 2.02
N GLY A 85 10.74 16.74 0.76
CA GLY A 85 12.08 17.15 0.33
C GLY A 85 13.15 16.05 0.34
N ILE A 86 12.79 14.80 0.67
CA ILE A 86 13.65 13.64 0.42
C ILE A 86 13.31 13.06 -0.96
N THR A 87 13.61 13.82 -2.01
CA THR A 87 13.62 13.33 -3.40
C THR A 87 15.02 12.89 -3.83
N ASP A 88 16.03 13.19 -3.01
CA ASP A 88 17.42 12.81 -3.21
C ASP A 88 17.68 11.44 -2.56
N PRO A 89 17.98 10.38 -3.35
CA PRO A 89 18.27 9.05 -2.83
C PRO A 89 19.46 9.02 -1.85
N VAL A 90 20.43 9.92 -2.00
CA VAL A 90 21.59 10.00 -1.10
C VAL A 90 21.16 10.48 0.27
N LYS A 91 20.28 11.49 0.34
CA LYS A 91 19.69 11.96 1.60
C LYS A 91 18.76 10.90 2.20
N ALA A 92 17.96 10.24 1.37
CA ALA A 92 17.09 9.15 1.82
C ALA A 92 17.90 8.06 2.54
N LEU A 93 19.04 7.69 1.96
CA LEU A 93 19.95 6.69 2.54
C LEU A 93 20.56 7.16 3.87
N GLN A 94 20.93 8.44 3.99
CA GLN A 94 21.46 9.00 5.24
C GLN A 94 20.44 8.93 6.38
N TYR A 95 19.16 9.15 6.07
CA TYR A 95 18.06 9.10 7.03
C TYR A 95 17.55 7.68 7.32
N HIS A 96 18.02 6.66 6.60
CA HIS A 96 17.56 5.28 6.77
C HIS A 96 17.76 4.74 8.19
N PHE A 97 18.83 5.16 8.88
CA PHE A 97 19.11 4.83 10.28
C PHE A 97 19.19 6.06 11.20
N ASN A 98 18.89 7.25 10.67
CA ASN A 98 18.96 8.51 11.39
C ASN A 98 17.74 9.35 11.03
N GLU A 99 16.56 8.90 11.42
CA GLU A 99 15.33 9.56 11.03
C GLU A 99 15.29 11.03 11.49
N PRO A 100 14.84 11.96 10.64
CA PRO A 100 14.68 13.34 11.08
C PRO A 100 13.51 13.45 12.07
N GLU A 101 13.55 14.49 12.90
CA GLU A 101 12.50 14.75 13.87
C GLU A 101 11.12 14.82 13.18
N GLY A 102 10.12 14.17 13.80
CA GLY A 102 8.76 14.12 13.26
C GLY A 102 8.47 12.95 12.31
N ALA A 103 9.45 12.05 12.09
CA ALA A 103 9.31 10.87 11.22
C ALA A 103 8.06 10.04 11.34
N TYR A 104 7.67 9.83 12.59
CA TYR A 104 6.59 8.94 12.96
C TYR A 104 5.37 9.73 13.43
N GLN A 105 5.33 11.05 13.19
CA GLN A 105 4.16 11.85 13.49
C GLN A 105 3.05 11.50 12.50
N TYR A 106 1.87 11.23 13.05
CA TYR A 106 0.67 10.94 12.27
C TYR A 106 0.37 12.08 11.30
N ASN A 107 0.09 11.71 10.05
CA ASN A 107 -0.29 12.67 9.01
C ASN A 107 -1.32 12.03 8.07
N SER A 108 -2.60 12.35 8.28
CA SER A 108 -3.73 11.82 7.52
C SER A 108 -3.71 12.10 6.01
N SER A 109 -2.84 13.00 5.54
CA SER A 109 -2.67 13.29 4.11
C SER A 109 -1.65 12.37 3.43
N LYS A 110 -0.83 11.64 4.19
CA LYS A 110 0.20 10.75 3.65
C LYS A 110 -0.34 9.35 3.46
N TYR A 111 0.08 8.70 2.36
CA TYR A 111 -0.45 7.40 1.97
C TYR A 111 -0.21 6.32 3.03
N PHE A 112 0.97 6.31 3.67
CA PHE A 112 1.27 5.39 4.77
C PHE A 112 0.21 5.45 5.88
N TRP A 113 -0.10 6.65 6.37
CA TRP A 113 -1.06 6.82 7.46
C TRP A 113 -2.50 6.53 7.03
N ILE A 114 -2.84 6.80 5.77
CA ILE A 114 -4.14 6.40 5.20
C ILE A 114 -4.29 4.88 5.21
N CYS A 115 -3.27 4.14 4.76
CA CYS A 115 -3.26 2.68 4.84
C CYS A 115 -3.32 2.19 6.29
N ASN A 116 -2.55 2.81 7.20
CA ASN A 116 -2.57 2.45 8.61
C ASN A 116 -3.94 2.71 9.29
N ASP A 117 -4.66 3.76 8.90
CA ASP A 117 -6.02 4.01 9.36
C ASP A 117 -6.98 2.89 8.91
N LEU A 118 -6.86 2.41 7.66
CA LEU A 118 -7.63 1.25 7.19
C LEU A 118 -7.27 -0.03 7.97
N GLU A 119 -5.99 -0.29 8.22
CA GLU A 119 -5.53 -1.43 9.02
C GLU A 119 -6.12 -1.43 10.43
N ASN A 120 -6.04 -0.29 11.11
CA ASN A 120 -6.54 -0.15 12.49
C ASN A 120 -8.06 -0.35 12.57
N LEU A 121 -8.80 0.18 11.58
CA LEU A 121 -10.25 -0.03 11.48
C LEU A 121 -10.58 -1.48 11.17
N THR A 122 -9.84 -2.08 10.25
CA THR A 122 -10.02 -3.50 9.89
C THR A 122 -9.73 -4.39 11.09
N ASP A 123 -8.72 -4.07 11.90
CA ASP A 123 -8.43 -4.84 13.12
C ASP A 123 -9.54 -4.74 14.16
N MET A 124 -10.16 -3.56 14.29
CA MET A 124 -11.24 -3.33 15.24
C MET A 124 -12.52 -4.07 14.86
N PHE A 125 -12.82 -4.18 13.57
CA PHE A 125 -14.07 -4.76 13.04
C PHE A 125 -13.84 -5.97 12.13
N TYR A 126 -12.73 -6.69 12.35
CA TYR A 126 -12.19 -7.69 11.41
C TYR A 126 -13.24 -8.67 10.88
N GLU A 127 -13.94 -9.35 11.78
CA GLU A 127 -14.98 -10.33 11.45
C GLU A 127 -16.11 -9.74 10.59
N ASN A 128 -16.37 -8.44 10.70
CA ASN A 128 -17.47 -7.77 10.01
C ASN A 128 -17.06 -7.13 8.70
N CYS A 129 -15.80 -6.71 8.53
CA CYS A 129 -15.38 -5.90 7.39
C CYS A 129 -14.33 -6.54 6.47
N ILE A 130 -13.62 -7.59 6.91
CA ILE A 130 -12.50 -8.14 6.13
C ILE A 130 -12.92 -8.60 4.73
N ASP A 131 -14.07 -9.26 4.59
CA ASP A 131 -14.57 -9.72 3.29
C ASP A 131 -14.86 -8.55 2.34
N THR A 132 -15.33 -7.42 2.87
CA THR A 132 -15.56 -6.21 2.08
C THR A 132 -14.24 -5.62 1.59
N VAL A 133 -13.23 -5.54 2.46
CA VAL A 133 -11.90 -5.02 2.11
C VAL A 133 -11.23 -5.93 1.09
N ALA A 134 -11.18 -7.24 1.37
CA ALA A 134 -10.58 -8.24 0.48
C ALA A 134 -11.24 -8.29 -0.90
N SER A 135 -12.58 -8.21 -0.95
CA SER A 135 -13.31 -8.18 -2.23
C SER A 135 -13.00 -6.92 -3.06
N ALA A 136 -12.90 -5.76 -2.42
CA ALA A 136 -12.52 -4.51 -3.09
C ALA A 136 -11.10 -4.58 -3.68
N TRP A 137 -10.16 -5.17 -2.96
CA TRP A 137 -8.78 -5.35 -3.41
C TRP A 137 -8.63 -6.43 -4.45
N SER A 138 -9.29 -7.57 -4.29
CA SER A 138 -9.29 -8.61 -5.33
C SER A 138 -9.83 -8.08 -6.66
N THR A 139 -10.89 -7.27 -6.63
CA THR A 139 -11.43 -6.61 -7.84
C THR A 139 -10.42 -5.63 -8.45
N PHE A 140 -9.73 -4.85 -7.62
CA PHE A 140 -8.71 -3.92 -8.09
C PHE A 140 -7.54 -4.66 -8.74
N GLU A 141 -6.95 -5.62 -8.03
CA GLU A 141 -5.78 -6.38 -8.50
C GLU A 141 -6.09 -7.14 -9.79
N GLN A 142 -7.26 -7.78 -9.89
CA GLN A 142 -7.70 -8.44 -11.13
C GLN A 142 -7.76 -7.46 -12.31
N ASN A 143 -8.35 -6.27 -12.11
CA ASN A 143 -8.44 -5.28 -13.18
C ASN A 143 -7.06 -4.81 -13.63
N VAL A 144 -6.15 -4.61 -12.68
CA VAL A 144 -4.80 -4.13 -12.95
C VAL A 144 -3.98 -5.20 -13.67
N THR A 145 -4.02 -6.45 -13.22
CA THR A 145 -3.36 -7.57 -13.90
C THR A 145 -3.91 -7.76 -15.31
N ASN A 146 -5.24 -7.68 -15.51
CA ASN A 146 -5.84 -7.83 -16.83
C ASN A 146 -5.47 -6.71 -17.81
N LEU A 147 -5.17 -5.50 -17.32
CA LEU A 147 -4.79 -4.36 -18.14
C LEU A 147 -3.30 -4.30 -18.44
N GLN A 148 -2.48 -5.14 -17.81
CA GLN A 148 -1.02 -5.04 -17.89
C GLN A 148 -0.52 -5.17 -19.34
N ASP A 149 -0.97 -6.19 -20.07
CA ASP A 149 -0.55 -6.43 -21.45
C ASP A 149 -0.87 -5.23 -22.36
N ASP A 150 -2.06 -4.62 -22.23
CA ASP A 150 -2.47 -3.44 -23.02
C ASP A 150 -1.61 -2.20 -22.73
N VAL A 151 -1.22 -2.01 -21.47
CA VAL A 151 -0.32 -0.94 -21.03
C VAL A 151 1.06 -1.15 -21.64
N GLU A 152 1.59 -2.35 -21.55
CA GLU A 152 2.92 -2.70 -22.06
C GLU A 152 2.99 -2.61 -23.59
N ASP A 153 1.96 -3.08 -24.28
CA ASP A 153 1.81 -2.92 -25.73
C ASP A 153 1.77 -1.45 -26.16
N THR A 154 1.13 -0.60 -25.35
CA THR A 154 1.12 0.86 -25.59
C THR A 154 2.51 1.45 -25.45
N VAL A 155 3.27 1.01 -24.45
CA VAL A 155 4.66 1.41 -24.24
C VAL A 155 5.54 1.01 -25.41
N GLU A 156 5.45 -0.24 -25.87
CA GLU A 156 6.21 -0.73 -27.02
C GLU A 156 5.93 0.07 -28.29
N ARG A 157 4.67 0.47 -28.52
CA ARG A 157 4.31 1.35 -29.64
C ARG A 157 4.89 2.76 -29.49
N LEU A 158 4.87 3.32 -28.27
CA LEU A 158 5.42 4.65 -27.99
C LEU A 158 6.95 4.66 -28.11
N MET A 159 7.63 3.62 -27.63
CA MET A 159 9.09 3.47 -27.72
C MET A 159 9.62 3.55 -29.15
N LYS A 160 8.87 3.01 -30.13
CA LYS A 160 9.21 3.08 -31.56
C LYS A 160 9.14 4.49 -32.15
N ARG A 161 8.46 5.41 -31.48
CA ARG A 161 8.23 6.80 -31.94
C ARG A 161 9.05 7.80 -31.14
N ASP A 162 8.93 7.74 -29.81
CA ASP A 162 9.58 8.63 -28.86
C ASP A 162 9.68 7.95 -27.49
N VAL A 163 10.92 7.65 -27.10
CA VAL A 163 11.25 7.01 -25.82
C VAL A 163 10.79 7.85 -24.62
N ASN A 164 10.83 9.18 -24.71
CA ASN A 164 10.43 10.04 -23.59
C ASN A 164 8.92 9.99 -23.36
N ASN A 165 8.12 9.91 -24.43
CA ASN A 165 6.67 9.73 -24.31
C ASN A 165 6.31 8.38 -23.69
N ALA A 166 7.04 7.32 -24.03
CA ALA A 166 6.85 6.00 -23.43
C ALA A 166 7.12 6.02 -21.91
N LYS A 167 8.23 6.64 -21.50
CA LYS A 167 8.57 6.81 -20.08
C LYS A 167 7.54 7.66 -19.33
N LEU A 168 7.10 8.77 -19.94
CA LEU A 168 6.07 9.63 -19.36
C LEU A 168 4.75 8.88 -19.16
N TYR A 169 4.33 8.10 -20.16
CA TYR A 169 3.13 7.27 -20.09
C TYR A 169 3.20 6.26 -18.93
N LEU A 170 4.31 5.54 -18.78
CA LEU A 170 4.49 4.59 -17.67
C LEU A 170 4.49 5.25 -16.29
N ASN A 171 5.15 6.41 -16.17
CA ASN A 171 5.13 7.19 -14.94
C ASN A 171 3.71 7.60 -14.58
N GLN A 172 2.95 8.12 -15.56
CA GLN A 172 1.56 8.52 -15.38
C GLN A 172 0.66 7.34 -15.04
N HIS A 173 0.85 6.19 -15.69
CA HIS A 173 0.11 4.97 -15.40
C HIS A 173 0.34 4.51 -13.95
N SER A 174 1.60 4.41 -13.53
CA SER A 174 1.94 3.98 -12.16
C SER A 174 1.40 4.96 -11.10
N ASN A 175 1.51 6.27 -11.35
CA ASN A 175 0.93 7.30 -10.47
C ASN A 175 -0.60 7.27 -10.44
N PHE A 176 -1.26 6.97 -11.56
CA PHE A 176 -2.70 6.82 -11.61
C PHE A 176 -3.15 5.60 -10.77
N MET A 177 -2.49 4.45 -10.93
CA MET A 177 -2.81 3.23 -10.19
C MET A 177 -2.69 3.43 -8.67
N ILE A 178 -1.60 4.06 -8.20
CA ILE A 178 -1.41 4.28 -6.76
C ILE A 178 -2.38 5.34 -6.19
N ASN A 179 -2.77 6.34 -6.98
CA ASN A 179 -3.79 7.32 -6.57
C ASN A 179 -5.20 6.73 -6.54
N GLU A 180 -5.52 5.80 -7.44
CA GLU A 180 -6.76 5.02 -7.40
C GLU A 180 -6.80 4.13 -6.15
N ALA A 181 -5.69 3.45 -5.83
CA ALA A 181 -5.56 2.68 -4.59
C ALA A 181 -5.80 3.55 -3.35
N LYS A 182 -5.16 4.72 -3.27
CA LYS A 182 -5.40 5.72 -2.20
C LYS A 182 -6.86 6.14 -2.09
N SER A 183 -7.49 6.47 -3.21
CA SER A 183 -8.90 6.90 -3.24
C SER A 183 -9.83 5.79 -2.74
N ARG A 184 -9.58 4.55 -3.16
CA ARG A 184 -10.33 3.38 -2.69
C ARG A 184 -10.11 3.10 -1.20
N THR A 185 -8.89 3.26 -0.69
CA THR A 185 -8.60 3.12 0.75
C THR A 185 -9.42 4.12 1.57
N LEU A 186 -9.47 5.38 1.13
CA LEU A 186 -10.30 6.41 1.77
C LEU A 186 -11.80 6.07 1.72
N MET A 187 -12.28 5.51 0.60
CA MET A 187 -13.67 5.05 0.48
C MET A 187 -13.98 3.89 1.44
N LEU A 188 -13.08 2.92 1.58
CA LEU A 188 -13.23 1.81 2.52
C LEU A 188 -13.23 2.30 3.97
N ILE A 189 -12.32 3.20 4.34
CA ILE A 189 -12.30 3.85 5.65
C ILE A 189 -13.64 4.52 5.94
N LYS A 190 -14.15 5.32 5.00
CA LYS A 190 -15.45 6.00 5.14
C LYS A 190 -16.58 4.99 5.32
N LYS A 191 -16.60 3.94 4.51
CA LYS A 191 -17.61 2.88 4.56
C LYS A 191 -17.61 2.18 5.92
N ILE A 192 -16.46 1.70 6.39
CA ILE A 192 -16.34 1.01 7.69
C ILE A 192 -16.78 1.94 8.82
N LYS A 193 -16.36 3.21 8.80
CA LYS A 193 -16.81 4.20 9.79
C LYS A 193 -18.33 4.37 9.79
N SER A 194 -18.96 4.52 8.62
CA SER A 194 -20.42 4.64 8.50
C SER A 194 -21.19 3.40 8.95
N ASP A 195 -20.62 2.22 8.72
CA ASP A 195 -21.29 0.96 9.03
C ASP A 195 -21.21 0.62 10.54
N TYR A 196 -20.10 0.97 11.22
CA TYR A 196 -19.82 0.48 12.58
C TYR A 196 -19.60 1.54 13.67
N TYR A 197 -19.32 2.80 13.33
CA TYR A 197 -19.30 3.89 14.32
C TYR A 197 -20.67 4.58 14.34
N ARG A 198 -21.57 4.08 15.21
CA ARG A 198 -22.84 4.71 15.55
C ARG A 198 -22.88 5.09 17.02
#